data_AF-A0A1C0VCS3-F1
#
_entry.id   AF-A0A1C0VCS3-F1
#
_cell.length_a   1.000
_cell.length_b   1.000
_cell.length_c   1.000
_cell.angle_alpha   90.00
_cell.angle_beta   90.00
_cell.angle_gamma   90.00
#
_symmetry.space_group_name_H-M   'P 1'
#
loop_
_entity.id
_entity.type
_entity.pdbx_description
1 polymer ?
#
loop_
_entity_poly.entity_id
_entity_poly.type
_entity_poly.pdbx_seq_one_letter_code
_entity_poly.pdbx_strand_id
1 'polypeptide(L)'
;MSQQEVLTLAKEGDAVAIAFLITQALGTKGITVKSARQNNCLHLLLEAEQLPPQDACIRVIVKGLLRLQAASLSTVKIYGRRSSQQLAGWTETVELTQPSISIPLTVGNQGNKKTQVHGNTVTQENQSTREQDQGSKKTEKIFVTSAPQSPITSHQFAGYKSQMTWFLLAFVSVTLLPLLGFVFSSQLQQPQAIKSNNAQNLPLFKPTPSKSAPPKISPTPNVIAATTIPKPSPKPATTTQITSNVKEVSNLSLPSPKEPKNLGENFTIKKEPKNLGENFTIKAVGDIIPGSNYPYNKLPENKNILFQSVKPYLQGADILFGNFESTLTDYPYSSKGSGGGMLFAFRTPPSYVKLLKDAGFHILNVANNHSWDFNEQGFKDTINNIDNAGMQAVGKKGQIVYKTVKGVNVAFIGFSNYGDVHNSLLEIKAGEEIVKEAQKKADVVVISVHAGAEGTGALRVRNENEMFYGENRGNMVLFSQKMIDAGADLILGHGPHVPRALELYKGKLIAYSLGNFMGYRSLSTVGELGQSLILQVEMNPDGDFISGKIIPVQLTGQGIPFIDDNFSSVGLIRSLIKSDFPNTPLKIDDRGQILKK
;
A
#
# COMPACT_ATOMS: atom_id res chain seq x y z
N MET A 1 27.07 -11.16 -21.85
CA MET A 1 26.80 -9.80 -21.37
C MET A 1 26.34 -9.87 -19.93
N SER A 2 26.93 -9.11 -19.01
CA SER A 2 26.36 -8.92 -17.67
C SER A 2 25.16 -7.97 -17.70
N GLN A 3 24.34 -7.94 -16.64
CA GLN A 3 23.24 -6.96 -16.53
C GLN A 3 23.75 -5.51 -16.50
N GLN A 4 24.98 -5.29 -16.00
CA GLN A 4 25.59 -3.96 -15.95
C GLN A 4 25.97 -3.45 -17.35
N GLU A 5 26.55 -4.32 -18.20
CA GLU A 5 26.83 -3.99 -19.61
C GLU A 5 25.55 -3.63 -20.37
N VAL A 6 24.49 -4.44 -20.22
CA VAL A 6 23.19 -4.19 -20.85
C VAL A 6 22.60 -2.84 -20.40
N LEU A 7 22.69 -2.50 -19.11
CA LEU A 7 22.18 -1.22 -18.62
C LEU A 7 23.00 -0.02 -19.13
N THR A 8 24.32 -0.16 -19.30
CA THR A 8 25.18 0.89 -19.88
C THR A 8 24.83 1.12 -21.36
N LEU A 9 24.83 0.06 -22.18
CA LEU A 9 24.48 0.15 -23.60
C LEU A 9 23.07 0.72 -23.82
N ALA A 10 22.11 0.36 -22.96
CA ALA A 10 20.76 0.89 -23.03
C ALA A 10 20.71 2.41 -22.74
N LYS A 11 21.54 2.93 -21.82
CA LYS A 11 21.65 4.38 -21.56
C LYS A 11 22.28 5.15 -22.74
N GLU A 12 23.16 4.50 -23.49
CA GLU A 12 23.74 5.01 -24.74
C GLU A 12 22.74 4.93 -25.92
N GLY A 13 21.54 4.40 -25.67
CA GLY A 13 20.47 4.28 -26.66
C GLY A 13 20.65 3.09 -27.60
N ASP A 14 21.39 2.04 -27.21
CA ASP A 14 21.46 0.82 -28.02
C ASP A 14 20.09 0.15 -28.11
N ALA A 15 19.69 -0.16 -29.34
CA ALA A 15 18.38 -0.71 -29.62
C ALA A 15 18.19 -2.10 -29.03
N VAL A 16 19.22 -2.96 -29.08
CA VAL A 16 19.14 -4.37 -28.68
C VAL A 16 19.11 -4.51 -27.16
N ALA A 17 19.95 -3.76 -26.45
CA ALA A 17 19.94 -3.67 -25.00
C ALA A 17 18.61 -3.12 -24.47
N ILE A 18 18.06 -2.08 -25.11
CA ILE A 18 16.73 -1.55 -24.77
C ILE A 18 15.63 -2.60 -25.04
N ALA A 19 15.64 -3.27 -26.19
CA ALA A 19 14.66 -4.31 -26.51
C ALA A 19 14.72 -5.49 -25.54
N PHE A 20 15.92 -5.88 -25.09
CA PHE A 20 16.11 -6.88 -24.05
C PHE A 20 15.47 -6.43 -22.74
N LEU A 21 15.77 -5.22 -22.25
CA LEU A 21 15.19 -4.69 -21.01
C LEU A 21 13.66 -4.55 -21.08
N ILE A 22 13.12 -4.15 -22.24
CA ILE A 22 11.67 -4.05 -22.46
C ILE A 22 11.03 -5.45 -22.55
N THR A 23 11.67 -6.43 -23.18
CA THR A 23 11.19 -7.82 -23.20
C THR A 23 11.13 -8.40 -21.79
N GLN A 24 12.14 -8.13 -20.94
CA GLN A 24 12.10 -8.49 -19.52
C GLN A 24 10.96 -7.78 -18.77
N ALA A 25 10.76 -6.47 -19.00
CA ALA A 25 9.70 -5.69 -18.36
C ALA A 25 8.26 -6.07 -18.81
N LEU A 26 8.11 -6.68 -19.99
CA LEU A 26 6.86 -7.26 -20.49
C LEU A 26 6.76 -8.79 -20.24
N GLY A 27 7.75 -9.37 -19.56
CA GLY A 27 8.10 -10.79 -19.53
C GLY A 27 7.12 -11.77 -18.87
N THR A 28 5.90 -11.35 -18.57
CA THR A 28 4.82 -12.21 -18.02
C THR A 28 3.67 -12.46 -19.01
N LYS A 29 3.74 -11.92 -20.24
CA LYS A 29 2.62 -11.93 -21.21
C LYS A 29 2.92 -12.54 -22.57
N GLY A 30 4.02 -13.30 -22.70
CA GLY A 30 4.39 -13.94 -23.97
C GLY A 30 4.74 -12.98 -25.11
N ILE A 31 5.10 -11.73 -24.78
CA ILE A 31 5.45 -10.69 -25.76
C ILE A 31 6.96 -10.73 -26.01
N THR A 32 7.35 -10.96 -27.27
CA THR A 32 8.72 -10.78 -27.77
C THR A 32 8.86 -9.37 -28.34
N VAL A 33 9.99 -8.70 -28.09
CA VAL A 33 10.27 -7.37 -28.68
C VAL A 33 11.47 -7.42 -29.62
N LYS A 34 11.26 -6.97 -30.85
CA LYS A 34 12.32 -6.68 -31.84
C LYS A 34 12.51 -5.17 -31.95
N SER A 35 13.71 -4.74 -32.31
CA SER A 35 14.05 -3.31 -32.37
C SER A 35 14.90 -2.92 -33.55
N ALA A 36 14.76 -1.67 -33.96
CA ALA A 36 15.73 -0.95 -34.77
C ALA A 36 15.86 0.49 -34.22
N ARG A 37 16.94 1.19 -34.57
CA ARG A 37 17.11 2.62 -34.28
C ARG A 37 17.36 3.36 -35.57
N GLN A 38 16.70 4.50 -35.74
CA GLN A 38 16.87 5.42 -36.87
C GLN A 38 17.10 6.82 -36.30
N ASN A 39 18.34 7.29 -36.34
CA ASN A 39 18.79 8.52 -35.70
C ASN A 39 18.42 8.54 -34.20
N ASN A 40 17.55 9.46 -33.79
CA ASN A 40 17.06 9.63 -32.41
C ASN A 40 15.69 8.95 -32.17
N CYS A 41 15.18 8.19 -33.15
CA CYS A 41 13.94 7.42 -33.05
C CYS A 41 14.25 5.94 -32.80
N LEU A 42 13.70 5.38 -31.72
CA LEU A 42 13.71 3.95 -31.44
C LEU A 42 12.45 3.29 -32.00
N HIS A 43 12.59 2.24 -32.80
CA HIS A 43 11.47 1.45 -33.32
C HIS A 43 11.38 0.14 -32.54
N LEU A 44 10.19 -0.20 -32.03
CA LEU A 44 9.92 -1.40 -31.22
C LEU A 44 8.73 -2.17 -31.77
N LEU A 45 8.97 -3.38 -32.26
CA LEU A 45 7.94 -4.31 -32.71
C LEU A 45 7.66 -5.36 -31.64
N LEU A 46 6.44 -5.36 -31.13
CA LEU A 46 5.93 -6.28 -30.12
C LEU A 46 5.13 -7.40 -30.81
N GLU A 47 5.53 -8.63 -30.57
CA GLU A 47 4.92 -9.84 -31.16
C GLU A 47 4.46 -10.79 -30.04
N ALA A 48 3.20 -11.22 -30.08
CA ALA A 48 2.66 -12.25 -29.19
C ALA A 48 1.58 -13.05 -29.91
N GLU A 49 1.14 -14.17 -29.34
CA GLU A 49 0.04 -14.98 -29.89
C GLU A 49 -1.27 -14.19 -29.98
N GLN A 50 -1.61 -13.48 -28.90
CA GLN A 50 -2.67 -12.48 -28.86
C GLN A 50 -2.11 -11.09 -29.22
N LEU A 51 -2.98 -10.17 -29.67
CA LEU A 51 -2.52 -8.81 -30.00
C LEU A 51 -2.07 -8.10 -28.70
N PRO A 52 -0.83 -7.58 -28.60
CA PRO A 52 -0.35 -6.94 -27.37
C PRO A 52 -1.26 -5.77 -26.95
N PRO A 53 -1.62 -5.61 -25.66
CA PRO A 53 -2.54 -4.56 -25.23
C PRO A 53 -1.88 -3.17 -25.31
N GLN A 54 -2.31 -2.35 -26.29
CA GLN A 54 -1.70 -1.08 -26.72
C GLN A 54 -1.25 -0.21 -25.55
N ASP A 55 -2.18 0.38 -24.79
CA ASP A 55 -1.84 1.34 -23.74
C ASP A 55 -0.95 0.74 -22.64
N ALA A 56 -1.14 -0.55 -22.31
CA ALA A 56 -0.34 -1.21 -21.28
C ALA A 56 1.10 -1.37 -21.74
N CYS A 57 1.31 -1.72 -23.00
CA CYS A 57 2.64 -1.82 -23.62
C CYS A 57 3.30 -0.44 -23.72
N ILE A 58 2.59 0.57 -24.24
CA ILE A 58 3.08 1.96 -24.35
C ILE A 58 3.48 2.49 -22.97
N ARG A 59 2.62 2.34 -21.94
CA ARG A 59 2.90 2.83 -20.59
C ARG A 59 4.15 2.19 -19.96
N VAL A 60 4.42 0.91 -20.20
CA VAL A 60 5.65 0.24 -19.73
C VAL A 60 6.86 0.76 -20.49
N ILE A 61 6.79 0.82 -21.83
CA ILE A 61 7.89 1.25 -22.70
C ILE A 61 8.30 2.69 -22.41
N VAL A 62 7.36 3.63 -22.42
CA VAL A 62 7.62 5.06 -22.24
C VAL A 62 8.15 5.35 -20.83
N LYS A 63 7.57 4.73 -19.79
CA LYS A 63 8.11 4.84 -18.42
C LYS A 63 9.50 4.21 -18.30
N GLY A 64 9.79 3.13 -19.01
CA GLY A 64 11.12 2.52 -19.08
C GLY A 64 12.15 3.47 -19.67
N LEU A 65 11.87 4.02 -20.86
CA LEU A 65 12.77 4.92 -21.59
C LEU A 65 13.03 6.23 -20.85
N LEU A 66 12.00 6.86 -20.28
CA LEU A 66 12.15 8.10 -19.49
C LEU A 66 12.98 7.90 -18.21
N ARG A 67 12.90 6.71 -17.57
CA ARG A 67 13.71 6.36 -16.40
C ARG A 67 15.15 5.96 -16.76
N LEU A 68 15.32 5.35 -17.92
CA LEU A 68 16.61 4.96 -18.46
C LEU A 68 17.47 6.20 -18.80
N GLN A 69 16.82 7.34 -19.12
CA GLN A 69 17.47 8.58 -19.51
C GLN A 69 18.43 8.37 -20.70
N ALA A 70 17.95 7.62 -21.71
CA ALA A 70 18.72 7.32 -22.92
C ALA A 70 18.96 8.61 -23.73
N ALA A 71 20.09 9.27 -23.47
CA ALA A 71 20.33 10.68 -23.81
C ALA A 71 20.30 11.01 -25.32
N SER A 72 20.36 9.98 -26.17
CA SER A 72 20.35 10.09 -27.63
C SER A 72 19.04 9.66 -28.29
N LEU A 73 17.93 9.55 -27.53
CA LEU A 73 16.60 9.22 -28.06
C LEU A 73 15.60 10.33 -27.75
N SER A 74 15.00 10.89 -28.81
CA SER A 74 13.95 11.91 -28.71
C SER A 74 12.55 11.33 -28.90
N THR A 75 12.42 10.19 -29.58
CA THR A 75 11.14 9.55 -29.91
C THR A 75 11.22 8.04 -29.84
N VAL A 76 10.07 7.40 -29.62
CA VAL A 76 9.88 5.95 -29.77
C VAL A 76 8.65 5.67 -30.63
N LYS A 77 8.78 4.76 -31.60
CA LYS A 77 7.69 4.26 -32.43
C LYS A 77 7.43 2.79 -32.13
N ILE A 78 6.23 2.50 -31.65
CA ILE A 78 5.85 1.22 -31.04
C ILE A 78 4.80 0.55 -31.92
N TYR A 79 5.01 -0.71 -32.30
CA TYR A 79 4.12 -1.47 -33.17
C TYR A 79 3.68 -2.74 -32.44
N GLY A 80 2.39 -3.05 -32.40
CA GLY A 80 1.89 -4.33 -31.85
C GLY A 80 1.30 -5.22 -32.92
N ARG A 81 1.69 -6.50 -32.98
CA ARG A 81 1.08 -7.49 -33.88
C ARG A 81 0.90 -8.86 -33.24
N ARG A 82 0.00 -9.66 -33.81
CA ARG A 82 -0.05 -11.11 -33.54
C ARG A 82 1.07 -11.79 -34.32
N SER A 83 1.70 -12.82 -33.76
CA SER A 83 2.79 -13.58 -34.40
C SER A 83 2.37 -14.25 -35.73
N SER A 84 1.07 -14.44 -35.95
CA SER A 84 0.49 -14.96 -37.20
C SER A 84 0.21 -13.89 -38.27
N GLN A 85 0.51 -12.62 -38.01
CA GLN A 85 0.22 -11.49 -38.91
C GLN A 85 1.51 -10.78 -39.34
N GLN A 86 1.62 -10.39 -40.61
CA GLN A 86 2.75 -9.57 -41.08
C GLN A 86 2.59 -8.09 -40.71
N LEU A 87 1.37 -7.55 -40.80
CA LEU A 87 1.06 -6.16 -40.49
C LEU A 87 0.86 -5.95 -38.98
N ALA A 88 1.06 -4.71 -38.53
CA ALA A 88 0.76 -4.30 -37.16
C ALA A 88 -0.76 -4.09 -36.98
N GLY A 89 -1.30 -4.58 -35.86
CA GLY A 89 -2.69 -4.33 -35.47
C GLY A 89 -2.89 -2.97 -34.81
N TRP A 90 -1.82 -2.36 -34.30
CA TRP A 90 -1.76 -0.95 -33.89
C TRP A 90 -0.34 -0.41 -34.02
N THR A 91 -0.19 0.91 -34.07
CA THR A 91 1.11 1.60 -34.06
C THR A 91 0.98 2.94 -33.36
N GLU A 92 1.93 3.24 -32.48
CA GLU A 92 1.99 4.46 -31.67
C GLU A 92 3.32 5.20 -31.94
N THR A 93 3.35 6.52 -31.80
CA THR A 93 4.61 7.29 -31.80
C THR A 93 4.60 8.29 -30.64
N VAL A 94 5.61 8.22 -29.76
CA VAL A 94 5.66 9.00 -28.51
C VAL A 94 6.98 9.77 -28.42
N GLU A 95 6.90 11.04 -28.04
CA GLU A 95 8.07 11.87 -27.72
C GLU A 95 8.60 11.56 -26.31
N LEU A 96 9.92 11.60 -26.14
CA LEU A 96 10.62 11.26 -24.89
C LEU A 96 11.13 12.52 -24.14
N THR A 97 10.55 13.68 -24.44
CA THR A 97 10.89 14.97 -23.83
C THR A 97 10.47 15.02 -22.36
N GLN A 98 11.35 15.54 -21.49
CA GLN A 98 10.96 15.93 -20.13
C GLN A 98 10.40 17.36 -20.15
N PRO A 99 9.39 17.68 -19.31
CA PRO A 99 8.89 19.04 -19.19
C PRO A 99 9.95 19.95 -18.57
N SER A 100 10.51 20.86 -19.37
CA SER A 100 11.47 21.86 -18.92
C SER A 100 10.77 22.95 -18.10
N ILE A 101 11.04 22.98 -16.79
CA ILE A 101 10.61 24.09 -15.93
C ILE A 101 11.51 25.30 -16.23
N SER A 102 11.01 26.21 -17.07
CA SER A 102 11.64 27.50 -17.35
C SER A 102 11.45 28.46 -16.18
N ILE A 103 12.42 28.47 -15.25
CA ILE A 103 12.50 29.49 -14.20
C ILE A 103 12.84 30.84 -14.86
N PRO A 104 12.03 31.89 -14.71
CA PRO A 104 12.37 33.21 -15.22
C PRO A 104 13.52 33.82 -14.39
N LEU A 105 14.67 34.06 -15.03
CA LEU A 105 15.79 34.78 -14.40
C LEU A 105 15.49 36.28 -14.35
N THR A 106 14.78 36.73 -13.31
CA THR A 106 14.60 38.16 -13.03
C THR A 106 15.90 38.76 -12.52
N VAL A 107 16.67 39.39 -13.42
CA VAL A 107 17.94 40.05 -13.09
C VAL A 107 17.71 41.37 -12.33
N GLY A 108 17.55 41.26 -11.00
CA GLY A 108 17.49 42.40 -10.09
C GLY A 108 18.89 42.97 -9.81
N ASN A 109 19.33 43.93 -10.63
CA ASN A 109 20.67 44.53 -10.50
C ASN A 109 20.71 45.64 -9.41
N GLN A 110 21.31 45.37 -8.25
CA GLN A 110 21.69 46.41 -7.29
C GLN A 110 23.04 46.16 -6.58
N GLY A 111 23.92 47.18 -6.65
CA GLY A 111 24.52 47.76 -5.45
C GLY A 111 25.60 46.96 -4.72
N ASN A 112 26.64 46.48 -5.40
CA ASN A 112 27.77 45.83 -4.75
C ASN A 112 28.63 46.83 -3.92
N LYS A 113 28.48 46.81 -2.59
CA LYS A 113 29.41 47.48 -1.65
C LYS A 113 30.23 46.44 -0.88
N LYS A 114 31.53 46.39 -1.15
CA LYS A 114 32.49 45.58 -0.40
C LYS A 114 32.79 46.21 0.97
N THR A 115 32.78 45.39 2.01
CA THR A 115 33.57 45.62 3.23
C THR A 115 34.36 44.34 3.51
N GLN A 116 35.65 44.45 3.82
CA GLN A 116 36.51 43.30 4.05
C GLN A 116 36.28 42.72 5.46
N VAL A 117 36.43 41.40 5.59
CA VAL A 117 36.77 40.75 6.86
C VAL A 117 38.19 40.20 6.71
N HIS A 118 39.10 40.67 7.54
CA HIS A 118 40.36 39.97 7.83
C HIS A 118 40.17 39.29 9.18
N GLY A 119 40.53 38.00 9.26
CA GLY A 119 40.61 37.32 10.55
C GLY A 119 41.93 37.65 11.25
N ASN A 120 41.96 37.44 12.56
CA ASN A 120 43.21 37.17 13.27
C ASN A 120 42.96 36.21 14.44
N THR A 121 43.84 35.22 14.56
CA THR A 121 43.89 34.27 15.67
C THR A 121 44.73 34.87 16.80
N VAL A 122 44.40 34.59 18.07
CA VAL A 122 45.41 34.41 19.14
C VAL A 122 44.80 33.63 20.32
N THR A 123 45.67 33.11 21.18
CA THR A 123 45.44 32.01 22.14
C THR A 123 45.03 32.42 23.56
N GLN A 124 44.43 31.46 24.27
CA GLN A 124 44.58 31.12 25.70
C GLN A 124 44.78 32.25 26.73
N GLU A 125 43.87 32.34 27.69
CA GLU A 125 43.96 31.76 29.06
C GLU A 125 42.59 32.03 29.76
N ASN A 126 42.18 31.53 30.92
CA ASN A 126 42.40 30.38 31.82
C ASN A 126 41.87 30.87 33.20
N GLN A 127 41.46 29.96 34.11
CA GLN A 127 40.80 30.26 35.40
C GLN A 127 39.38 30.88 35.29
N SER A 128 38.36 30.63 36.14
CA SER A 128 38.14 29.93 37.43
C SER A 128 37.78 30.85 38.60
N THR A 129 36.48 30.97 38.89
CA THR A 129 35.95 31.13 40.26
C THR A 129 34.51 30.61 40.37
N ARG A 130 34.05 30.36 41.61
CA ARG A 130 32.68 29.96 41.97
C ARG A 130 31.92 31.16 42.54
N GLU A 131 30.58 31.08 42.52
CA GLU A 131 29.56 31.48 43.53
C GLU A 131 28.21 31.66 42.78
N GLN A 132 27.08 31.04 43.12
CA GLN A 132 26.25 31.15 44.34
C GLN A 132 25.95 32.63 44.67
N ASP A 133 24.71 33.12 44.58
CA ASP A 133 23.62 32.72 45.47
C ASP A 133 22.20 32.95 44.88
N GLN A 134 21.18 32.87 45.73
CA GLN A 134 19.73 32.92 45.47
C GLN A 134 19.18 34.35 45.30
N GLY A 135 17.97 34.50 44.73
CA GLY A 135 17.27 35.79 44.69
C GLY A 135 15.84 35.75 44.13
N SER A 136 14.83 35.60 45.00
CA SER A 136 13.41 35.53 44.61
C SER A 136 12.69 36.89 44.67
N LYS A 137 11.88 37.20 43.64
CA LYS A 137 10.73 38.15 43.60
C LYS A 137 10.13 38.10 42.16
N LYS A 138 8.82 38.01 41.88
CA LYS A 138 7.63 38.81 42.25
C LYS A 138 7.79 40.31 41.92
N THR A 139 6.94 40.95 41.10
CA THR A 139 5.80 40.46 40.29
C THR A 139 5.74 41.28 38.96
N GLU A 140 4.67 41.61 38.22
CA GLU A 140 3.19 41.57 38.37
C GLU A 140 2.52 41.49 36.97
N LYS A 141 1.20 41.75 36.85
CA LYS A 141 0.48 41.89 35.57
C LYS A 141 0.01 43.34 35.34
N ILE A 142 -0.02 43.78 34.08
CA ILE A 142 -0.93 44.86 33.63
C ILE A 142 -1.61 44.43 32.32
N PHE A 143 -2.93 44.62 32.27
CA PHE A 143 -3.79 44.51 31.08
C PHE A 143 -4.22 45.93 30.70
N VAL A 144 -4.18 46.31 29.42
CA VAL A 144 -4.93 47.48 28.90
C VAL A 144 -5.55 47.12 27.55
N THR A 145 -6.80 47.51 27.35
CA THR A 145 -7.61 47.27 26.16
C THR A 145 -8.08 48.58 25.54
N SER A 146 -8.01 48.74 24.21
CA SER A 146 -8.93 49.61 23.47
C SER A 146 -8.82 49.46 21.95
N ALA A 147 -9.96 49.25 21.29
CA ALA A 147 -10.27 49.81 19.96
C ALA A 147 -11.38 50.87 20.16
N PRO A 148 -11.67 51.77 19.19
CA PRO A 148 -12.62 51.38 18.14
C PRO A 148 -12.49 52.07 16.75
N GLN A 149 -13.09 51.41 15.74
CA GLN A 149 -13.86 51.95 14.60
C GLN A 149 -13.29 53.04 13.64
N SER A 150 -12.90 52.59 12.43
CA SER A 150 -13.58 52.78 11.10
C SER A 150 -14.43 54.03 10.76
N PRO A 151 -14.71 54.37 9.47
CA PRO A 151 -14.27 53.81 8.17
C PRO A 151 -13.74 54.87 7.16
N ILE A 152 -13.44 54.50 5.89
CA ILE A 152 -13.87 55.22 4.65
C ILE A 152 -13.47 54.47 3.33
N THR A 153 -14.19 54.84 2.26
CA THR A 153 -14.40 54.25 0.91
C THR A 153 -13.27 53.64 0.08
N SER A 154 -13.61 52.49 -0.50
CA SER A 154 -13.38 52.00 -1.88
C SER A 154 -12.73 52.91 -2.95
N HIS A 155 -11.92 52.28 -3.82
CA HIS A 155 -11.85 52.61 -5.25
C HIS A 155 -11.86 51.32 -6.11
N GLN A 156 -12.64 51.33 -7.19
CA GLN A 156 -12.53 50.38 -8.32
C GLN A 156 -11.55 50.94 -9.35
N PHE A 157 -10.97 50.09 -10.22
CA PHE A 157 -11.00 50.32 -11.67
C PHE A 157 -10.65 49.05 -12.49
N ALA A 158 -11.01 49.08 -13.78
CA ALA A 158 -10.87 48.05 -14.83
C ALA A 158 -9.62 47.14 -14.71
N GLY A 159 -9.70 45.82 -14.89
CA GLY A 159 -10.46 45.11 -15.93
C GLY A 159 -9.64 45.00 -17.22
N TYR A 160 -9.09 43.82 -17.53
CA TYR A 160 -8.47 43.51 -18.82
C TYR A 160 -9.08 42.24 -19.40
N LYS A 161 -9.40 42.24 -20.70
CA LYS A 161 -9.97 41.10 -21.43
C LYS A 161 -8.95 40.55 -22.44
N SER A 162 -8.72 39.23 -22.42
CA SER A 162 -8.25 38.47 -23.58
C SER A 162 -9.30 37.39 -23.89
N GLN A 163 -10.20 37.62 -24.86
CA GLN A 163 -9.94 37.40 -26.29
C GLN A 163 -9.60 35.94 -26.59
N MET A 164 -10.63 35.11 -26.74
CA MET A 164 -10.53 33.80 -27.41
C MET A 164 -10.44 34.03 -28.92
N THR A 165 -9.26 33.85 -29.52
CA THR A 165 -9.10 33.82 -30.97
C THR A 165 -9.30 32.41 -31.51
N TRP A 166 -10.45 32.16 -32.14
CA TRP A 166 -10.64 31.02 -33.01
C TRP A 166 -9.80 31.19 -34.27
N PHE A 167 -8.91 30.23 -34.58
CA PHE A 167 -8.37 30.09 -35.92
C PHE A 167 -9.18 29.07 -36.72
N LEU A 168 -10.16 29.59 -37.44
CA LEU A 168 -10.99 28.84 -38.37
C LEU A 168 -10.46 29.10 -39.79
N LEU A 169 -9.73 28.12 -40.34
CA LEU A 169 -9.25 28.14 -41.74
C LEU A 169 -9.66 26.83 -42.41
N ALA A 170 -10.43 26.96 -43.49
CA ALA A 170 -10.98 25.84 -44.27
C ALA A 170 -10.95 26.18 -45.76
N PHE A 171 -10.91 25.15 -46.60
CA PHE A 171 -10.75 25.20 -48.06
C PHE A 171 -9.35 25.69 -48.51
N VAL A 172 -8.81 25.26 -49.65
CA VAL A 172 -9.44 24.61 -50.82
C VAL A 172 -8.90 23.19 -51.08
N SER A 173 -9.79 22.29 -51.51
CA SER A 173 -9.44 20.94 -51.96
C SER A 173 -8.84 20.93 -53.36
N VAL A 174 -7.71 20.24 -53.56
CA VAL A 174 -7.24 19.83 -54.90
C VAL A 174 -6.91 18.35 -54.87
N THR A 175 -7.65 17.55 -55.63
CA THR A 175 -7.47 16.10 -55.76
C THR A 175 -6.57 15.79 -56.95
N LEU A 176 -5.40 15.15 -56.72
CA LEU A 176 -4.63 14.51 -57.79
C LEU A 176 -3.72 13.38 -57.28
N LEU A 177 -4.13 12.16 -57.62
CA LEU A 177 -3.33 10.94 -57.78
C LEU A 177 -3.50 10.55 -59.27
N PRO A 178 -2.59 9.79 -59.92
CA PRO A 178 -1.99 8.57 -59.36
C PRO A 178 -0.54 8.25 -59.78
N LEU A 179 -0.10 7.04 -59.37
CA LEU A 179 0.89 6.17 -60.05
C LEU A 179 2.33 6.67 -60.27
N LEU A 180 3.26 6.02 -59.55
CA LEU A 180 4.33 5.24 -60.17
C LEU A 180 4.87 4.19 -59.17
N GLY A 181 5.49 3.12 -59.67
CA GLY A 181 6.06 2.01 -58.88
C GLY A 181 7.21 1.35 -59.64
N PHE A 182 7.58 0.12 -59.25
CA PHE A 182 8.77 -0.62 -59.71
C PHE A 182 10.12 -0.01 -59.24
N VAL A 183 11.18 -0.78 -58.97
CA VAL A 183 11.29 -2.19 -58.52
C VAL A 183 12.67 -2.34 -57.86
N PHE A 184 12.91 -3.41 -57.09
CA PHE A 184 14.27 -3.97 -57.03
C PHE A 184 14.21 -5.50 -57.04
N SER A 185 15.03 -6.12 -57.89
CA SER A 185 15.03 -7.54 -58.20
C SER A 185 16.17 -8.28 -57.50
N SER A 186 15.95 -9.57 -57.24
CA SER A 186 16.95 -10.51 -56.73
C SER A 186 17.77 -11.13 -57.87
N GLN A 187 19.09 -11.19 -57.73
CA GLN A 187 20.03 -12.08 -58.43
C GLN A 187 21.44 -11.89 -57.80
N LEU A 188 22.37 -12.85 -57.82
CA LEU A 188 22.30 -14.32 -57.88
C LEU A 188 23.71 -14.86 -57.55
N GLN A 189 23.85 -15.97 -56.82
CA GLN A 189 24.89 -16.99 -57.10
C GLN A 189 24.68 -18.27 -56.27
N GLN A 190 24.69 -19.42 -56.96
CA GLN A 190 25.12 -20.71 -56.43
C GLN A 190 26.48 -21.06 -57.08
N PRO A 191 27.13 -22.17 -56.68
CA PRO A 191 26.92 -23.36 -57.52
C PRO A 191 26.80 -24.70 -56.76
N GLN A 192 25.79 -25.47 -57.18
CA GLN A 192 25.77 -26.94 -57.33
C GLN A 192 25.91 -27.85 -56.10
N ALA A 193 25.40 -29.07 -56.27
CA ALA A 193 25.43 -30.17 -55.30
C ALA A 193 25.92 -31.47 -55.97
N ILE A 194 26.54 -32.35 -55.20
CA ILE A 194 26.90 -33.71 -55.60
C ILE A 194 26.20 -34.70 -54.67
N LYS A 195 25.70 -35.80 -55.24
CA LYS A 195 25.00 -36.88 -54.51
C LYS A 195 25.97 -38.00 -54.15
N SER A 196 25.80 -38.61 -52.98
CA SER A 196 25.79 -40.08 -52.85
C SER A 196 25.27 -40.51 -51.47
N ASN A 197 24.79 -41.76 -51.38
CA ASN A 197 24.44 -42.41 -50.13
C ASN A 197 25.69 -43.02 -49.48
N ASN A 198 25.74 -43.09 -48.15
CA ASN A 198 25.72 -44.36 -47.41
C ASN A 198 25.79 -44.14 -45.90
N ALA A 199 25.37 -45.15 -45.12
CA ALA A 199 25.42 -45.13 -43.66
C ALA A 199 26.64 -45.91 -43.15
N GLN A 200 27.32 -45.39 -42.10
CA GLN A 200 28.01 -46.19 -41.09
C GLN A 200 28.49 -45.35 -39.87
N ASN A 201 27.95 -45.68 -38.70
CA ASN A 201 28.56 -45.80 -37.36
C ASN A 201 29.46 -44.71 -36.69
N LEU A 202 29.48 -44.81 -35.34
CA LEU A 202 30.42 -44.24 -34.35
C LEU A 202 30.20 -42.76 -33.91
N PRO A 203 30.58 -42.39 -32.67
CA PRO A 203 30.08 -43.01 -31.43
C PRO A 203 29.69 -42.00 -30.32
N LEU A 204 28.84 -42.42 -29.38
CA LEU A 204 28.57 -41.67 -28.13
C LEU A 204 29.61 -42.00 -27.04
N PHE A 205 30.22 -40.99 -26.43
CA PHE A 205 31.06 -41.15 -25.24
C PHE A 205 30.26 -40.97 -23.94
N LYS A 206 30.58 -41.79 -22.93
CA LYS A 206 30.07 -41.67 -21.55
C LYS A 206 31.22 -41.30 -20.60
N PRO A 207 30.97 -40.54 -19.52
CA PRO A 207 31.88 -40.49 -18.37
C PRO A 207 31.68 -41.70 -17.43
N THR A 208 32.74 -42.10 -16.73
CA THR A 208 32.78 -43.23 -15.76
C THR A 208 33.22 -42.77 -14.35
N PRO A 209 32.95 -43.55 -13.29
CA PRO A 209 33.07 -43.09 -11.89
C PRO A 209 34.40 -43.44 -11.20
N SER A 210 34.60 -42.90 -9.98
CA SER A 210 35.67 -43.28 -9.04
C SER A 210 35.12 -43.60 -7.64
N LYS A 211 35.96 -44.07 -6.70
CA LYS A 211 35.59 -44.87 -5.52
C LYS A 211 36.02 -44.31 -4.15
N SER A 212 35.49 -44.95 -3.10
CA SER A 212 36.04 -45.18 -1.74
C SER A 212 35.56 -44.28 -0.58
N ALA A 213 35.73 -44.76 0.66
CA ALA A 213 34.94 -44.43 1.86
C ALA A 213 35.79 -44.50 3.16
N PRO A 214 35.21 -44.13 4.34
CA PRO A 214 35.59 -44.75 5.61
C PRO A 214 34.30 -45.14 6.46
N PRO A 215 34.27 -45.30 7.82
CA PRO A 215 33.81 -46.58 8.43
C PRO A 215 32.63 -46.47 9.46
N LYS A 216 32.32 -47.60 10.13
CA LYS A 216 31.16 -47.84 11.05
C LYS A 216 31.43 -47.48 12.53
N ILE A 217 30.34 -47.34 13.33
CA ILE A 217 30.01 -48.16 14.53
C ILE A 217 28.55 -47.87 15.04
N SER A 218 27.99 -48.79 15.84
CA SER A 218 26.56 -49.01 16.24
C SER A 218 26.14 -48.26 17.55
N PRO A 219 24.91 -48.39 18.16
CA PRO A 219 23.81 -49.38 17.92
C PRO A 219 22.32 -48.93 18.02
N THR A 220 21.48 -49.95 17.74
CA THR A 220 20.01 -50.19 17.81
C THR A 220 19.22 -49.72 19.06
N PRO A 221 17.85 -49.84 19.15
CA PRO A 221 16.86 -50.55 18.30
C PRO A 221 15.63 -49.66 17.92
N ASN A 222 14.39 -50.07 17.54
CA ASN A 222 13.73 -51.37 17.23
C ASN A 222 12.51 -51.15 16.28
N VAL A 223 12.18 -52.04 15.34
CA VAL A 223 10.86 -52.11 14.63
C VAL A 223 10.55 -53.54 14.11
N ILE A 224 9.30 -53.99 14.30
CA ILE A 224 8.64 -55.17 13.69
C ILE A 224 7.17 -54.77 13.50
N ALA A 225 6.39 -55.15 12.47
CA ALA A 225 6.58 -55.54 11.07
C ALA A 225 5.16 -55.43 10.41
N ALA A 226 5.03 -55.37 9.09
CA ALA A 226 3.74 -55.08 8.44
C ALA A 226 3.27 -56.16 7.44
N THR A 227 1.94 -56.36 7.38
CA THR A 227 1.25 -57.18 6.37
C THR A 227 0.01 -56.42 5.87
N THR A 228 -0.28 -56.49 4.56
CA THR A 228 -1.23 -55.62 3.85
C THR A 228 -2.58 -56.27 3.55
N ILE A 229 -3.70 -55.54 3.72
CA ILE A 229 -5.04 -55.84 3.14
C ILE A 229 -5.70 -54.50 2.68
N PRO A 230 -6.42 -54.46 1.53
CA PRO A 230 -6.88 -53.20 0.92
C PRO A 230 -8.32 -52.73 1.27
N LYS A 231 -8.64 -51.55 0.71
CA LYS A 231 -9.78 -50.64 0.93
C LYS A 231 -11.15 -51.09 0.33
N PRO A 232 -12.29 -50.83 1.01
CA PRO A 232 -13.64 -50.91 0.44
C PRO A 232 -14.27 -49.54 0.05
N SER A 233 -15.41 -49.57 -0.64
CA SER A 233 -16.23 -48.41 -1.06
C SER A 233 -17.72 -48.62 -0.70
N PRO A 234 -18.52 -47.56 -0.42
CA PRO A 234 -19.90 -47.72 0.10
C PRO A 234 -21.04 -47.44 -0.90
N LYS A 235 -22.09 -48.26 -0.86
CA LYS A 235 -23.49 -48.02 -1.33
C LYS A 235 -24.36 -49.26 -1.01
N PRO A 236 -25.70 -49.15 -0.93
CA PRO A 236 -26.56 -48.10 -0.38
C PRO A 236 -27.38 -48.63 0.83
N ALA A 237 -28.35 -47.85 1.34
CA ALA A 237 -29.33 -48.30 2.35
C ALA A 237 -30.77 -47.96 1.93
N THR A 238 -31.77 -48.64 2.51
CA THR A 238 -33.11 -48.84 1.92
C THR A 238 -34.24 -48.11 2.66
N THR A 239 -35.27 -47.71 1.92
CA THR A 239 -36.53 -47.10 2.41
C THR A 239 -37.45 -48.09 3.12
N THR A 240 -38.09 -47.66 4.22
CA THR A 240 -39.32 -48.27 4.79
C THR A 240 -40.34 -47.17 5.14
N GLN A 241 -41.61 -47.52 5.30
CA GLN A 241 -42.78 -46.64 5.14
C GLN A 241 -43.30 -45.91 6.40
N ILE A 242 -44.25 -44.99 6.14
CA ILE A 242 -45.01 -44.16 7.09
C ILE A 242 -46.30 -44.89 7.54
N THR A 243 -46.67 -44.80 8.82
CA THR A 243 -48.06 -45.00 9.28
C THR A 243 -48.43 -44.16 10.51
N SER A 244 -49.58 -43.49 10.41
CA SER A 244 -50.56 -43.16 11.48
C SER A 244 -50.09 -42.88 12.93
N ASN A 245 -50.27 -41.65 13.42
CA ASN A 245 -51.46 -41.27 14.25
C ASN A 245 -51.36 -39.85 14.83
N VAL A 246 -52.33 -38.99 14.51
CA VAL A 246 -52.69 -37.82 15.31
C VAL A 246 -54.22 -37.70 15.32
N LYS A 247 -54.82 -37.73 16.51
CA LYS A 247 -56.22 -37.40 16.80
C LYS A 247 -56.28 -36.76 18.19
N GLU A 248 -57.40 -36.09 18.44
CA GLU A 248 -57.77 -35.50 19.74
C GLU A 248 -56.87 -34.35 20.24
N VAL A 249 -57.21 -33.14 19.78
CA VAL A 249 -57.28 -31.98 20.67
C VAL A 249 -58.72 -31.47 20.58
N SER A 250 -59.44 -31.44 21.70
CA SER A 250 -60.78 -30.89 21.80
C SER A 250 -60.97 -30.19 23.15
N ASN A 251 -61.80 -29.14 23.14
CA ASN A 251 -62.33 -28.43 24.30
C ASN A 251 -61.33 -27.81 25.29
N LEU A 252 -61.09 -26.50 25.13
CA LEU A 252 -61.22 -25.53 26.22
C LEU A 252 -61.57 -24.15 25.62
N SER A 253 -62.58 -23.48 26.17
CA SER A 253 -63.16 -22.27 25.57
C SER A 253 -62.33 -21.01 25.78
N LEU A 254 -62.19 -20.21 24.73
CA LEU A 254 -61.65 -18.85 24.81
C LEU A 254 -62.74 -17.86 25.26
N PRO A 255 -62.51 -17.02 26.28
CA PRO A 255 -63.35 -15.85 26.54
C PRO A 255 -63.04 -14.73 25.54
N SER A 256 -64.05 -13.96 25.16
CA SER A 256 -63.92 -12.86 24.19
C SER A 256 -62.92 -11.79 24.65
N PRO A 257 -62.09 -11.23 23.74
CA PRO A 257 -61.14 -10.18 24.09
C PRO A 257 -61.87 -8.89 24.49
N LYS A 258 -61.48 -8.31 25.63
CA LYS A 258 -61.77 -6.91 25.96
C LYS A 258 -60.70 -6.02 25.33
N GLU A 259 -61.09 -4.86 24.83
CA GLU A 259 -60.18 -3.89 24.23
C GLU A 259 -59.08 -3.47 25.22
N PRO A 260 -57.79 -3.51 24.85
CA PRO A 260 -56.74 -2.88 25.64
C PRO A 260 -56.86 -1.35 25.49
N LYS A 261 -57.04 -0.66 26.61
CA LYS A 261 -57.04 0.81 26.62
C LYS A 261 -55.67 1.36 26.20
N ASN A 262 -55.70 2.43 25.44
CA ASN A 262 -54.52 3.12 24.94
C ASN A 262 -53.75 3.78 26.10
N LEU A 263 -52.58 3.25 26.47
CA LEU A 263 -51.56 3.94 27.26
C LEU A 263 -50.27 3.99 26.44
N GLY A 264 -49.97 5.17 25.90
CA GLY A 264 -48.75 5.42 25.14
C GLY A 264 -47.56 5.74 26.04
N GLU A 265 -46.94 4.72 26.63
CA GLU A 265 -45.63 4.86 27.25
C GLU A 265 -44.56 4.24 26.34
N ASN A 266 -43.61 5.05 25.88
CA ASN A 266 -42.46 4.59 25.09
C ASN A 266 -41.48 3.82 25.99
N PHE A 267 -41.78 2.55 26.24
CA PHE A 267 -40.84 1.59 26.82
C PHE A 267 -39.70 1.30 25.82
N THR A 268 -38.78 2.26 25.71
CA THR A 268 -37.46 2.03 25.14
C THR A 268 -36.76 1.02 26.04
N ILE A 269 -36.80 -0.26 25.66
CA ILE A 269 -36.07 -1.32 26.34
C ILE A 269 -34.58 -0.97 26.25
N LYS A 270 -34.04 -0.42 27.34
CA LYS A 270 -32.60 -0.38 27.57
C LYS A 270 -32.15 -1.84 27.67
N LYS A 271 -31.64 -2.34 26.54
CA LYS A 271 -30.87 -3.57 26.47
C LYS A 271 -29.83 -3.51 27.60
N GLU A 272 -29.82 -4.51 28.48
CA GLU A 272 -28.85 -4.57 29.56
C GLU A 272 -27.42 -4.56 28.96
N PRO A 273 -26.45 -3.88 29.62
CA PRO A 273 -25.09 -3.80 29.13
C PRO A 273 -24.54 -5.22 28.95
N LYS A 274 -24.11 -5.55 27.73
CA LYS A 274 -23.84 -6.92 27.33
C LYS A 274 -22.57 -7.51 27.98
N ASN A 275 -21.74 -6.64 28.57
CA ASN A 275 -20.49 -6.94 29.26
C ASN A 275 -20.29 -5.89 30.41
N LEU A 276 -19.62 -6.30 31.49
CA LEU A 276 -19.31 -5.50 32.68
C LEU A 276 -17.95 -4.75 32.62
N GLY A 277 -17.23 -4.82 31.48
CA GLY A 277 -15.94 -4.16 31.29
C GLY A 277 -16.01 -2.63 31.26
N GLU A 278 -14.85 -2.00 31.22
CA GLU A 278 -14.73 -0.53 31.19
C GLU A 278 -14.53 0.02 29.76
N ASN A 279 -14.70 1.33 29.58
CA ASN A 279 -14.25 2.01 28.37
C ASN A 279 -12.72 1.85 28.20
N PHE A 280 -12.31 1.50 26.99
CA PHE A 280 -10.91 1.26 26.66
C PHE A 280 -10.49 2.04 25.42
N THR A 281 -9.17 2.18 25.25
CA THR A 281 -8.55 3.03 24.25
C THR A 281 -7.67 2.25 23.30
N ILE A 282 -7.90 2.42 22.00
CA ILE A 282 -7.00 1.96 20.95
C ILE A 282 -6.29 3.18 20.37
N LYS A 283 -4.96 3.17 20.32
CA LYS A 283 -4.19 4.01 19.41
C LYS A 283 -3.83 3.18 18.18
N ALA A 284 -4.04 3.75 17.00
CA ALA A 284 -3.70 3.15 15.72
C ALA A 284 -2.83 4.12 14.90
N VAL A 285 -1.85 3.57 14.19
CA VAL A 285 -1.04 4.31 13.20
C VAL A 285 -1.07 3.61 11.85
N GLY A 286 -0.77 4.38 10.81
CA GLY A 286 -0.67 3.89 9.44
C GLY A 286 0.55 3.02 9.14
N ASP A 287 1.04 3.13 7.92
CA ASP A 287 1.97 2.17 7.31
C ASP A 287 3.41 2.37 7.84
N ILE A 288 4.03 1.32 8.36
CA ILE A 288 5.33 1.35 9.06
C ILE A 288 6.39 0.60 8.25
N ILE A 289 7.33 1.35 7.68
CA ILE A 289 8.53 0.85 6.98
C ILE A 289 9.77 1.48 7.64
N PRO A 290 10.43 0.81 8.62
CA PRO A 290 11.56 1.36 9.37
C PRO A 290 12.88 1.53 8.58
N GLY A 291 12.87 1.16 7.30
CA GLY A 291 14.04 1.01 6.44
C GLY A 291 14.23 -0.44 6.00
N SER A 292 14.98 -0.61 4.91
CA SER A 292 15.30 -1.91 4.30
C SER A 292 16.81 -2.07 4.13
N ASN A 293 17.35 -3.27 4.30
CA ASN A 293 18.72 -3.62 3.89
C ASN A 293 18.79 -4.16 2.43
N TYR A 294 17.66 -4.19 1.72
CA TYR A 294 17.49 -4.78 0.39
C TYR A 294 16.71 -3.87 -0.56
N PRO A 295 16.98 -3.89 -1.89
CA PRO A 295 18.16 -4.48 -2.53
C PRO A 295 19.45 -3.71 -2.23
N TYR A 296 19.35 -2.54 -1.60
CA TYR A 296 20.46 -1.71 -1.13
C TYR A 296 20.24 -1.30 0.32
N ASN A 297 21.31 -0.95 1.05
CA ASN A 297 21.18 -0.49 2.43
C ASN A 297 20.51 0.89 2.52
N LYS A 298 19.24 0.91 2.91
CA LYS A 298 18.43 2.10 3.23
C LYS A 298 18.20 2.27 4.74
N LEU A 299 18.86 1.50 5.60
CA LEU A 299 18.73 1.63 7.05
C LEU A 299 19.30 2.98 7.55
N PRO A 300 18.78 3.52 8.68
CA PRO A 300 19.42 4.63 9.38
C PRO A 300 20.70 4.17 10.10
N GLU A 301 21.69 5.07 10.19
CA GLU A 301 22.93 4.83 10.94
C GLU A 301 22.64 4.67 12.44
N ASN A 302 21.81 5.56 13.00
CA ASN A 302 21.27 5.44 14.36
C ASN A 302 19.78 5.10 14.29
N LYS A 303 19.43 3.80 14.41
CA LYS A 303 18.03 3.34 14.34
C LYS A 303 17.13 3.80 15.49
N ASN A 304 17.69 4.35 16.58
CA ASN A 304 16.89 4.79 17.73
C ASN A 304 16.09 6.07 17.46
N ILE A 305 16.48 6.88 16.47
CA ILE A 305 15.80 8.14 16.12
C ILE A 305 14.37 7.91 15.59
N LEU A 306 14.10 6.74 15.01
CA LEU A 306 12.93 6.47 14.18
C LEU A 306 11.58 6.75 14.88
N PHE A 307 11.48 6.44 16.17
CA PHE A 307 10.27 6.67 16.98
C PHE A 307 10.47 7.76 18.05
N GLN A 308 11.65 8.40 18.13
CA GLN A 308 12.06 9.18 19.31
C GLN A 308 11.12 10.37 19.61
N SER A 309 10.71 11.09 18.57
CA SER A 309 9.78 12.22 18.59
C SER A 309 8.36 11.85 19.02
N VAL A 310 7.86 10.71 18.53
CA VAL A 310 6.45 10.30 18.62
C VAL A 310 6.16 9.28 19.72
N LYS A 311 7.18 8.61 20.27
CA LYS A 311 7.05 7.61 21.34
C LYS A 311 6.19 8.05 22.53
N PRO A 312 6.30 9.29 23.08
CA PRO A 312 5.43 9.74 24.17
C PRO A 312 3.93 9.79 23.79
N TYR A 313 3.63 9.98 22.51
CA TYR A 313 2.26 10.10 21.98
C TYR A 313 1.68 8.74 21.56
N LEU A 314 2.54 7.77 21.23
CA LEU A 314 2.16 6.37 20.98
C LEU A 314 1.75 5.64 22.28
N GLN A 315 2.43 5.93 23.38
CA GLN A 315 2.19 5.29 24.68
C GLN A 315 0.90 5.75 25.37
N GLY A 316 0.47 5.05 26.42
CA GLY A 316 -0.67 5.44 27.26
C GLY A 316 -2.06 5.15 26.68
N ALA A 317 -2.18 4.16 25.79
CA ALA A 317 -3.46 3.55 25.40
C ALA A 317 -3.50 2.07 25.80
N ASP A 318 -4.69 1.53 26.01
CA ASP A 318 -4.90 0.12 26.42
C ASP A 318 -4.43 -0.87 25.33
N ILE A 319 -4.49 -0.45 24.06
CA ILE A 319 -3.91 -1.15 22.90
C ILE A 319 -3.22 -0.11 22.00
N LEU A 320 -2.01 -0.44 21.51
CA LEU A 320 -1.35 0.27 20.41
C LEU A 320 -1.21 -0.67 19.20
N PHE A 321 -1.74 -0.22 18.06
CA PHE A 321 -1.86 -0.94 16.79
C PHE A 321 -1.12 -0.20 15.67
N GLY A 322 -0.62 -0.93 14.67
CA GLY A 322 -0.09 -0.35 13.44
C GLY A 322 0.04 -1.37 12.31
N ASN A 323 0.19 -0.91 11.07
CA ASN A 323 0.45 -1.77 9.92
C ASN A 323 1.95 -1.87 9.64
N PHE A 324 2.51 -3.06 9.76
CA PHE A 324 3.92 -3.32 9.49
C PHE A 324 4.10 -3.72 8.02
N GLU A 325 4.48 -2.76 7.18
CA GLU A 325 4.52 -2.91 5.72
C GLU A 325 5.93 -3.22 5.22
N SER A 326 6.52 -4.24 5.83
CA SER A 326 7.88 -4.73 5.57
C SER A 326 7.99 -6.17 6.07
N THR A 327 9.11 -6.82 5.81
CA THR A 327 9.46 -8.10 6.44
C THR A 327 10.52 -7.92 7.54
N LEU A 328 10.40 -8.67 8.63
CA LEU A 328 11.42 -8.83 9.67
C LEU A 328 12.14 -10.17 9.47
N THR A 329 13.10 -10.19 8.57
CA THR A 329 13.85 -11.39 8.15
C THR A 329 15.25 -11.02 7.65
N ASP A 330 16.19 -11.97 7.70
CA ASP A 330 17.46 -11.90 7.00
C ASP A 330 17.52 -12.85 5.77
N TYR A 331 16.41 -13.52 5.44
CA TYR A 331 16.29 -14.44 4.30
C TYR A 331 16.72 -13.75 2.99
N PRO A 332 17.59 -14.35 2.16
CA PRO A 332 18.22 -13.65 1.04
C PRO A 332 17.38 -13.64 -0.26
N TYR A 333 16.39 -14.52 -0.38
CA TYR A 333 15.65 -14.71 -1.63
C TYR A 333 14.30 -13.97 -1.59
N SER A 334 14.24 -12.85 -2.31
CA SER A 334 12.99 -12.12 -2.52
C SER A 334 12.07 -12.88 -3.49
N SER A 335 10.75 -12.77 -3.29
CA SER A 335 9.72 -13.21 -4.25
C SER A 335 9.59 -12.23 -5.43
N LYS A 336 9.85 -10.94 -5.17
CA LYS A 336 9.89 -9.87 -6.16
C LYS A 336 11.27 -9.93 -6.85
N GLY A 337 11.26 -10.09 -8.17
CA GLY A 337 12.44 -10.49 -8.94
C GLY A 337 13.62 -9.51 -8.86
N SER A 338 14.85 -10.05 -8.78
CA SER A 338 16.10 -9.29 -8.64
C SER A 338 16.58 -8.54 -9.90
N GLY A 339 15.86 -8.63 -11.02
CA GLY A 339 16.16 -7.94 -12.26
C GLY A 339 15.04 -6.99 -12.70
N GLY A 340 15.24 -5.68 -12.54
CA GLY A 340 14.30 -4.66 -13.02
C GLY A 340 14.23 -3.42 -12.12
N GLY A 341 14.16 -2.23 -12.73
CA GLY A 341 14.18 -0.94 -12.03
C GLY A 341 12.87 -0.54 -11.33
N MET A 342 12.32 -1.41 -10.48
CA MET A 342 11.25 -1.08 -9.51
C MET A 342 11.08 -2.17 -8.41
N LEU A 343 12.18 -2.72 -7.90
CA LEU A 343 12.17 -3.74 -6.85
C LEU A 343 11.81 -3.16 -5.47
N PHE A 344 10.51 -3.00 -5.20
CA PHE A 344 9.97 -2.71 -3.88
C PHE A 344 9.86 -4.00 -3.08
N ALA A 345 11.00 -4.46 -2.55
CA ALA A 345 11.08 -5.53 -1.59
C ALA A 345 11.73 -4.98 -0.31
N PHE A 346 10.99 -4.96 0.80
CA PHE A 346 11.42 -4.36 2.07
C PHE A 346 11.82 -5.45 3.06
N ARG A 347 13.13 -5.46 3.37
CA ARG A 347 13.74 -6.36 4.35
C ARG A 347 14.32 -5.57 5.50
N THR A 348 13.53 -5.39 6.54
CA THR A 348 13.98 -4.82 7.80
C THR A 348 14.68 -5.93 8.61
N PRO A 349 15.91 -5.72 9.13
CA PRO A 349 16.57 -6.76 9.93
C PRO A 349 15.75 -7.10 11.19
N PRO A 350 15.66 -8.38 11.61
CA PRO A 350 14.93 -8.81 12.80
C PRO A 350 15.21 -7.98 14.06
N SER A 351 16.45 -7.47 14.24
CA SER A 351 16.84 -6.61 15.36
C SER A 351 16.09 -5.27 15.46
N TYR A 352 15.26 -4.91 14.48
CA TYR A 352 14.38 -3.73 14.53
C TYR A 352 13.07 -4.01 15.28
N VAL A 353 12.69 -5.28 15.51
CA VAL A 353 11.46 -5.60 16.25
C VAL A 353 11.47 -5.06 17.68
N LYS A 354 12.68 -4.93 18.28
CA LYS A 354 12.86 -4.25 19.55
C LYS A 354 12.42 -2.78 19.51
N LEU A 355 12.62 -2.04 18.41
CA LEU A 355 12.17 -0.64 18.32
C LEU A 355 10.64 -0.53 18.35
N LEU A 356 9.94 -1.48 17.71
CA LEU A 356 8.48 -1.57 17.75
C LEU A 356 8.01 -1.88 19.18
N LYS A 357 8.66 -2.85 19.86
CA LYS A 357 8.35 -3.16 21.25
C LYS A 357 8.64 -1.99 22.20
N ASP A 358 9.80 -1.35 22.04
CA ASP A 358 10.23 -0.19 22.84
C ASP A 358 9.36 1.05 22.57
N ALA A 359 8.74 1.19 21.40
CA ALA A 359 7.73 2.23 21.11
C ALA A 359 6.38 1.96 21.80
N GLY A 360 6.13 0.71 22.24
CA GLY A 360 4.93 0.29 22.96
C GLY A 360 3.89 -0.43 22.12
N PHE A 361 4.24 -0.94 20.93
CA PHE A 361 3.28 -1.68 20.11
C PHE A 361 2.81 -2.97 20.81
N HIS A 362 1.53 -3.27 20.65
CA HIS A 362 0.89 -4.46 21.21
C HIS A 362 0.55 -5.47 20.11
N ILE A 363 -0.05 -4.98 19.01
CA ILE A 363 -0.49 -5.79 17.87
C ILE A 363 -0.03 -5.09 16.59
N LEU A 364 0.41 -5.86 15.59
CA LEU A 364 0.82 -5.35 14.28
C LEU A 364 0.09 -6.11 13.17
N ASN A 365 -0.54 -5.37 12.25
CA ASN A 365 -1.01 -5.95 11.00
C ASN A 365 0.17 -6.31 10.11
N VAL A 366 0.16 -7.54 9.59
CA VAL A 366 1.08 -8.06 8.58
C VAL A 366 0.35 -8.57 7.34
N ALA A 367 -0.94 -8.26 7.16
CA ALA A 367 -1.66 -8.47 5.91
C ALA A 367 -1.56 -7.22 5.03
N ASN A 368 -0.62 -7.21 4.08
CA ASN A 368 -0.41 -6.13 3.10
C ASN A 368 0.28 -6.66 1.82
N ASN A 369 0.68 -5.76 0.92
CA ASN A 369 1.41 -6.00 -0.33
C ASN A 369 2.92 -6.32 -0.17
N HIS A 370 3.46 -6.20 1.05
CA HIS A 370 4.88 -6.39 1.35
C HIS A 370 5.18 -7.60 2.24
N SER A 371 4.15 -8.19 2.87
CA SER A 371 4.21 -9.40 3.71
C SER A 371 4.97 -10.58 3.09
N TRP A 372 4.88 -10.73 1.77
CA TRP A 372 5.44 -11.88 1.03
C TRP A 372 6.72 -11.53 0.26
N ASP A 373 7.31 -10.36 0.50
CA ASP A 373 8.51 -9.87 -0.22
C ASP A 373 9.67 -10.86 -0.21
N PHE A 374 9.76 -11.69 0.82
CA PHE A 374 10.81 -12.70 1.02
C PHE A 374 10.22 -14.12 1.11
N ASN A 375 9.18 -14.35 0.30
CA ASN A 375 8.44 -15.61 0.22
C ASN A 375 7.82 -16.03 1.56
N GLU A 376 7.36 -17.27 1.65
CA GLU A 376 6.76 -17.83 2.87
C GLU A 376 7.71 -17.75 4.08
N GLN A 377 9.03 -17.88 3.86
CA GLN A 377 10.02 -17.78 4.93
C GLN A 377 10.04 -16.38 5.55
N GLY A 378 10.12 -15.32 4.72
CA GLY A 378 10.08 -13.94 5.21
C GLY A 378 8.79 -13.60 5.95
N PHE A 379 7.65 -14.14 5.51
CA PHE A 379 6.37 -13.97 6.21
C PHE A 379 6.36 -14.68 7.58
N LYS A 380 6.81 -15.95 7.63
CA LYS A 380 6.97 -16.73 8.87
C LYS A 380 7.92 -16.04 9.85
N ASP A 381 9.08 -15.61 9.39
CA ASP A 381 10.07 -14.88 10.19
C ASP A 381 9.48 -13.58 10.75
N THR A 382 8.68 -12.86 9.96
CA THR A 382 8.06 -11.61 10.39
C THR A 382 7.07 -11.83 11.53
N ILE A 383 6.18 -12.82 11.41
CA ILE A 383 5.25 -13.23 12.48
C ILE A 383 6.04 -13.68 13.72
N ASN A 384 6.97 -14.63 13.55
CA ASN A 384 7.75 -15.19 14.64
C ASN A 384 8.55 -14.12 15.41
N ASN A 385 9.16 -13.15 14.72
CA ASN A 385 9.92 -12.08 15.36
C ASN A 385 9.02 -11.13 16.16
N ILE A 386 7.83 -10.79 15.65
CA ILE A 386 6.84 -9.94 16.35
C ILE A 386 6.33 -10.66 17.60
N ASP A 387 5.94 -11.93 17.48
CA ASP A 387 5.39 -12.72 18.58
C ASP A 387 6.45 -12.99 19.67
N ASN A 388 7.68 -13.36 19.28
CA ASN A 388 8.81 -13.55 20.21
C ASN A 388 9.24 -12.25 20.93
N ALA A 389 8.90 -11.08 20.40
CA ALA A 389 9.11 -9.79 21.08
C ALA A 389 8.00 -9.47 22.12
N GLY A 390 7.05 -10.38 22.34
CA GLY A 390 5.90 -10.16 23.22
C GLY A 390 4.90 -9.15 22.65
N MET A 391 4.76 -9.12 21.33
CA MET A 391 3.65 -8.49 20.62
C MET A 391 2.77 -9.60 20.00
N GLN A 392 1.81 -9.25 19.14
CA GLN A 392 1.04 -10.23 18.36
C GLN A 392 0.96 -9.77 16.90
N ALA A 393 1.38 -10.62 15.96
CA ALA A 393 1.18 -10.37 14.53
C ALA A 393 -0.22 -10.84 14.09
N VAL A 394 -0.93 -10.03 13.31
CA VAL A 394 -2.24 -10.39 12.72
C VAL A 394 -2.23 -10.21 11.21
N GLY A 395 -2.72 -11.19 10.44
CA GLY A 395 -2.92 -11.04 9.00
C GLY A 395 -2.93 -12.34 8.17
N LYS A 396 -2.46 -13.46 8.73
CA LYS A 396 -2.52 -14.75 8.04
C LYS A 396 -3.96 -15.16 7.73
N LYS A 397 -4.22 -15.80 6.59
CA LYS A 397 -5.54 -16.32 6.21
C LYS A 397 -6.14 -17.20 7.32
N GLY A 398 -7.38 -16.92 7.72
CA GLY A 398 -8.09 -17.58 8.81
C GLY A 398 -7.66 -17.19 10.24
N GLN A 399 -6.70 -16.26 10.39
CA GLN A 399 -6.23 -15.84 11.71
C GLN A 399 -7.14 -14.79 12.35
N ILE A 400 -7.47 -15.00 13.62
CA ILE A 400 -8.05 -13.99 14.52
C ILE A 400 -7.12 -13.90 15.73
N VAL A 401 -6.69 -12.70 16.09
CA VAL A 401 -5.90 -12.44 17.31
C VAL A 401 -6.84 -11.93 18.40
N TYR A 402 -6.84 -12.57 19.56
CA TYR A 402 -7.66 -12.16 20.71
C TYR A 402 -6.79 -11.52 21.79
N LYS A 403 -7.28 -10.43 22.39
CA LYS A 403 -6.64 -9.73 23.51
C LYS A 403 -7.69 -9.15 24.45
N THR A 404 -7.66 -9.56 25.71
CA THR A 404 -8.48 -8.94 26.77
C THR A 404 -7.82 -7.65 27.27
N VAL A 405 -8.61 -6.59 27.44
CA VAL A 405 -8.25 -5.32 28.10
C VAL A 405 -9.44 -4.83 28.93
N LYS A 406 -9.23 -4.41 30.19
CA LYS A 406 -10.29 -3.89 31.09
C LYS A 406 -11.59 -4.73 31.13
N GLY A 407 -11.45 -6.06 31.10
CA GLY A 407 -12.59 -7.01 31.07
C GLY A 407 -13.24 -7.23 29.69
N VAL A 408 -12.90 -6.42 28.68
CA VAL A 408 -13.41 -6.53 27.31
C VAL A 408 -12.48 -7.42 26.49
N ASN A 409 -13.01 -8.42 25.79
CA ASN A 409 -12.25 -9.28 24.89
C ASN A 409 -12.31 -8.71 23.47
N VAL A 410 -11.17 -8.25 22.96
CA VAL A 410 -11.08 -7.63 21.64
C VAL A 410 -10.45 -8.61 20.65
N ALA A 411 -11.15 -8.86 19.53
CA ALA A 411 -10.61 -9.60 18.39
C ALA A 411 -10.02 -8.65 17.34
N PHE A 412 -8.95 -9.09 16.69
CA PHE A 412 -8.28 -8.40 15.60
C PHE A 412 -8.19 -9.32 14.39
N ILE A 413 -8.54 -8.82 13.20
CA ILE A 413 -8.49 -9.57 11.93
C ILE A 413 -7.83 -8.69 10.86
N GLY A 414 -6.80 -9.23 10.18
CA GLY A 414 -6.07 -8.54 9.12
C GLY A 414 -6.50 -8.99 7.72
N PHE A 415 -6.66 -8.05 6.79
CA PHE A 415 -7.11 -8.27 5.41
C PHE A 415 -6.23 -7.54 4.37
N SER A 416 -6.17 -8.09 3.16
CA SER A 416 -5.57 -7.42 1.99
C SER A 416 -6.21 -7.91 0.68
N ASN A 417 -5.68 -7.57 -0.49
CA ASN A 417 -6.08 -8.17 -1.77
C ASN A 417 -5.39 -9.51 -2.10
N TYR A 418 -4.44 -9.98 -1.29
CA TYR A 418 -3.68 -11.23 -1.52
C TYR A 418 -4.33 -12.44 -0.83
N GLY A 419 -5.42 -12.92 -1.44
CA GLY A 419 -6.29 -13.94 -0.87
C GLY A 419 -5.69 -15.34 -0.67
N ASP A 420 -4.52 -15.66 -1.22
CA ASP A 420 -3.87 -16.95 -0.97
C ASP A 420 -3.22 -17.03 0.42
N VAL A 421 -2.78 -15.89 0.96
CA VAL A 421 -1.92 -15.80 2.16
C VAL A 421 -2.58 -15.03 3.31
N HIS A 422 -3.49 -14.11 3.00
CA HIS A 422 -4.22 -13.28 3.96
C HIS A 422 -5.73 -13.51 3.85
N ASN A 423 -6.51 -12.91 4.75
CA ASN A 423 -7.95 -12.77 4.51
C ASN A 423 -8.15 -11.76 3.36
N SER A 424 -9.01 -12.09 2.39
CA SER A 424 -9.17 -11.28 1.18
C SER A 424 -10.32 -10.28 1.31
N LEU A 425 -10.08 -8.99 1.09
CA LEU A 425 -11.19 -8.01 1.05
C LEU A 425 -12.11 -8.22 -0.18
N LEU A 426 -11.64 -8.97 -1.18
CA LEU A 426 -12.40 -9.33 -2.38
C LEU A 426 -13.37 -10.51 -2.11
N GLU A 427 -13.11 -11.30 -1.06
CA GLU A 427 -13.93 -12.46 -0.66
C GLU A 427 -14.95 -12.05 0.42
N ILE A 428 -15.77 -11.02 0.16
CA ILE A 428 -16.67 -10.36 1.14
C ILE A 428 -17.37 -11.35 2.09
N LYS A 429 -18.00 -12.41 1.57
CA LYS A 429 -18.73 -13.41 2.39
C LYS A 429 -17.83 -14.15 3.39
N ALA A 430 -16.60 -14.52 3.00
CA ALA A 430 -15.63 -15.13 3.91
C ALA A 430 -15.17 -14.14 4.98
N GLY A 431 -15.10 -12.84 4.64
CA GLY A 431 -14.94 -11.75 5.60
C GLY A 431 -16.10 -11.67 6.60
N GLU A 432 -17.35 -11.71 6.11
CA GLU A 432 -18.53 -11.73 6.97
C GLU A 432 -18.59 -12.99 7.87
N GLU A 433 -18.05 -14.12 7.42
CA GLU A 433 -17.98 -15.38 8.18
C GLU A 433 -16.90 -15.36 9.27
N ILE A 434 -15.69 -14.86 8.99
CA ILE A 434 -14.61 -14.78 10.01
C ILE A 434 -14.92 -13.74 11.10
N VAL A 435 -15.64 -12.65 10.76
CA VAL A 435 -16.19 -11.70 11.75
C VAL A 435 -17.19 -12.40 12.68
N LYS A 436 -18.11 -13.21 12.13
CA LYS A 436 -19.09 -13.98 12.92
C LYS A 436 -18.45 -15.10 13.76
N GLU A 437 -17.29 -15.62 13.39
CA GLU A 437 -16.49 -16.50 14.24
C GLU A 437 -15.84 -15.73 15.40
N ALA A 438 -15.28 -14.54 15.13
CA ALA A 438 -14.67 -13.69 16.16
C ALA A 438 -15.68 -13.30 17.26
N GLN A 439 -16.91 -12.92 16.88
CA GLN A 439 -17.99 -12.58 17.82
C GLN A 439 -18.43 -13.71 18.77
N LYS A 440 -17.98 -14.96 18.58
CA LYS A 440 -18.24 -16.06 19.52
C LYS A 440 -17.32 -16.03 20.74
N LYS A 441 -16.24 -15.24 20.68
CA LYS A 441 -15.12 -15.23 21.65
C LYS A 441 -14.63 -13.81 21.99
N ALA A 442 -15.20 -12.80 21.34
CA ALA A 442 -14.86 -11.40 21.52
C ALA A 442 -16.13 -10.54 21.64
N ASP A 443 -16.03 -9.52 22.48
CA ASP A 443 -17.04 -8.50 22.70
C ASP A 443 -16.98 -7.40 21.65
N VAL A 444 -15.76 -7.11 21.15
CA VAL A 444 -15.46 -6.09 20.15
C VAL A 444 -14.57 -6.69 19.05
N VAL A 445 -14.89 -6.45 17.77
CA VAL A 445 -14.12 -6.94 16.62
C VAL A 445 -13.52 -5.79 15.81
N VAL A 446 -12.19 -5.71 15.80
CA VAL A 446 -11.39 -4.72 15.07
C VAL A 446 -10.85 -5.33 13.77
N ILE A 447 -11.04 -4.62 12.66
CA ILE A 447 -10.54 -5.01 11.34
C ILE A 447 -9.40 -4.09 10.93
N SER A 448 -8.31 -4.68 10.45
CA SER A 448 -7.26 -3.97 9.72
C SER A 448 -7.28 -4.41 8.27
N VAL A 449 -7.25 -3.47 7.33
CA VAL A 449 -7.30 -3.77 5.90
C VAL A 449 -6.33 -2.90 5.10
N HIS A 450 -5.39 -3.55 4.41
CA HIS A 450 -4.48 -2.89 3.46
C HIS A 450 -5.02 -3.04 2.02
N ALA A 451 -5.46 -1.94 1.42
CA ALA A 451 -6.27 -1.93 0.19
C ALA A 451 -6.34 -0.53 -0.46
N GLY A 452 -7.15 -0.38 -1.50
CA GLY A 452 -7.30 0.88 -2.24
C GLY A 452 -6.13 1.20 -3.19
N ALA A 453 -6.29 2.26 -3.98
CA ALA A 453 -5.24 2.82 -4.82
C ALA A 453 -4.33 3.76 -4.02
N GLU A 454 -3.09 3.93 -4.49
CA GLU A 454 -2.01 4.56 -3.72
C GLU A 454 -1.58 5.91 -4.33
N GLY A 455 -1.16 6.83 -3.47
CA GLY A 455 -0.69 8.16 -3.87
C GLY A 455 -1.72 9.27 -3.66
N THR A 456 -1.29 10.53 -3.86
CA THR A 456 -2.12 11.73 -3.67
C THR A 456 -3.34 11.78 -4.59
N GLY A 457 -3.28 11.15 -5.76
CA GLY A 457 -4.46 10.96 -6.63
C GLY A 457 -5.57 10.10 -6.02
N ALA A 458 -5.28 9.36 -4.94
CA ALA A 458 -6.18 8.44 -4.25
C ALA A 458 -6.58 8.94 -2.84
N LEU A 459 -6.67 10.27 -2.65
CA LEU A 459 -7.16 10.90 -1.42
C LEU A 459 -8.68 10.77 -1.19
N ARG A 460 -9.45 10.66 -2.27
CA ARG A 460 -10.93 10.69 -2.24
C ARG A 460 -11.48 9.28 -2.05
N VAL A 461 -12.34 9.06 -1.06
CA VAL A 461 -13.00 7.76 -0.82
C VAL A 461 -14.30 7.69 -1.60
N ARG A 462 -14.54 6.57 -2.29
CA ARG A 462 -15.77 6.32 -3.06
C ARG A 462 -16.22 4.88 -2.91
N ASN A 463 -17.50 4.63 -3.13
CA ASN A 463 -18.09 3.29 -3.15
C ASN A 463 -17.91 2.63 -4.53
N GLU A 464 -16.67 2.54 -5.00
CA GLU A 464 -16.27 1.93 -6.28
C GLU A 464 -15.02 1.05 -6.10
N ASN A 465 -14.74 0.13 -7.03
CA ASN A 465 -13.52 -0.68 -6.97
C ASN A 465 -12.31 0.16 -7.37
N GLU A 466 -11.30 0.19 -6.51
CA GLU A 466 -10.03 0.85 -6.78
C GLU A 466 -9.04 -0.11 -7.46
N MET A 467 -8.21 0.43 -8.37
CA MET A 467 -7.21 -0.33 -9.14
C MET A 467 -5.83 0.30 -8.98
N PHE A 468 -4.79 -0.50 -8.75
CA PHE A 468 -3.41 0.00 -8.67
C PHE A 468 -2.42 -0.93 -9.37
N TYR A 469 -1.55 -0.38 -10.22
CA TYR A 469 -0.68 -1.11 -11.17
C TYR A 469 -1.33 -2.20 -12.04
N GLY A 470 -2.66 -2.33 -12.03
CA GLY A 470 -3.44 -3.38 -12.71
C GLY A 470 -4.02 -4.43 -11.78
N GLU A 471 -3.67 -4.42 -10.48
CA GLU A 471 -4.34 -5.20 -9.44
C GLU A 471 -5.68 -4.59 -9.05
N ASN A 472 -6.66 -5.45 -8.73
CA ASN A 472 -7.87 -5.05 -8.04
C ASN A 472 -7.56 -4.86 -6.55
N ARG A 473 -7.69 -3.62 -6.07
CA ARG A 473 -7.44 -3.23 -4.68
C ARG A 473 -8.75 -3.08 -3.88
N GLY A 474 -9.87 -3.48 -4.47
CA GLY A 474 -11.19 -3.61 -3.84
C GLY A 474 -11.95 -2.29 -3.69
N ASN A 475 -13.19 -2.39 -3.21
CA ASN A 475 -14.03 -1.26 -2.83
C ASN A 475 -14.04 -1.15 -1.30
N MET A 476 -13.33 -0.13 -0.79
CA MET A 476 -13.15 0.07 0.65
C MET A 476 -14.44 0.41 1.39
N VAL A 477 -15.39 1.12 0.77
CA VAL A 477 -16.68 1.47 1.40
C VAL A 477 -17.55 0.24 1.53
N LEU A 478 -17.73 -0.52 0.44
CA LEU A 478 -18.48 -1.76 0.44
C LEU A 478 -17.90 -2.77 1.44
N PHE A 479 -16.58 -2.96 1.46
CA PHE A 479 -15.92 -3.85 2.42
C PHE A 479 -16.17 -3.40 3.87
N SER A 480 -15.88 -2.13 4.19
CA SER A 480 -15.97 -1.61 5.57
C SER A 480 -17.40 -1.71 6.12
N GLN A 481 -18.39 -1.30 5.32
CA GLN A 481 -19.80 -1.38 5.71
C GLN A 481 -20.28 -2.84 5.80
N LYS A 482 -19.81 -3.76 4.93
CA LYS A 482 -20.11 -5.19 5.02
C LYS A 482 -19.51 -5.87 6.26
N MET A 483 -18.28 -5.50 6.66
CA MET A 483 -17.69 -6.05 7.89
C MET A 483 -18.45 -5.55 9.12
N ILE A 484 -18.86 -4.27 9.17
CA ILE A 484 -19.70 -3.76 10.27
C ILE A 484 -21.09 -4.41 10.27
N ASP A 485 -21.73 -4.59 9.11
CA ASP A 485 -22.99 -5.34 8.97
C ASP A 485 -22.90 -6.78 9.49
N ALA A 486 -21.72 -7.40 9.36
CA ALA A 486 -21.46 -8.74 9.85
C ALA A 486 -21.07 -8.81 11.34
N GLY A 487 -20.76 -7.68 11.98
CA GLY A 487 -20.42 -7.60 13.40
C GLY A 487 -19.07 -6.98 13.78
N ALA A 488 -18.43 -6.22 12.88
CA ALA A 488 -17.23 -5.44 13.21
C ALA A 488 -17.55 -4.06 13.83
N ASP A 489 -16.62 -3.55 14.64
CA ASP A 489 -16.81 -2.38 15.50
C ASP A 489 -15.86 -1.21 15.20
N LEU A 490 -14.69 -1.52 14.62
CA LEU A 490 -13.69 -0.55 14.20
C LEU A 490 -12.98 -1.07 12.94
N ILE A 491 -12.88 -0.22 11.91
CA ILE A 491 -12.12 -0.52 10.69
C ILE A 491 -10.92 0.43 10.58
N LEU A 492 -9.73 -0.14 10.42
CA LEU A 492 -8.44 0.56 10.25
C LEU A 492 -7.89 0.29 8.84
N GLY A 493 -7.89 1.33 8.01
CA GLY A 493 -7.44 1.29 6.61
C GLY A 493 -5.97 1.65 6.43
N HIS A 494 -5.33 0.98 5.47
CA HIS A 494 -3.90 1.00 5.18
C HIS A 494 -3.64 0.87 3.68
N GLY A 495 -2.48 1.32 3.18
CA GLY A 495 -2.06 1.08 1.78
C GLY A 495 -2.18 2.26 0.80
N PRO A 496 -3.15 3.19 0.88
CA PRO A 496 -3.15 4.37 0.00
C PRO A 496 -1.95 5.31 0.20
N HIS A 497 -1.18 5.11 1.27
CA HIS A 497 -0.03 5.91 1.70
C HIS A 497 -0.32 7.39 2.03
N VAL A 498 -1.58 7.82 1.87
CA VAL A 498 -2.11 9.14 2.26
C VAL A 498 -3.24 8.97 3.29
N PRO A 499 -3.40 9.90 4.27
CA PRO A 499 -4.56 9.89 5.14
C PRO A 499 -5.86 10.12 4.35
N ARG A 500 -6.91 9.35 4.64
CA ARG A 500 -8.23 9.47 4.01
C ARG A 500 -9.30 9.87 5.03
N ALA A 501 -10.54 10.09 4.56
CA ALA A 501 -11.68 10.42 5.41
C ALA A 501 -11.96 9.38 6.52
N LEU A 502 -12.66 9.82 7.56
CA LEU A 502 -13.26 8.95 8.58
C LEU A 502 -14.80 8.92 8.41
N GLU A 503 -15.43 7.80 8.72
CA GLU A 503 -16.89 7.66 8.72
C GLU A 503 -17.35 7.00 10.02
N LEU A 504 -18.40 7.52 10.66
CA LEU A 504 -19.13 6.84 11.72
C LEU A 504 -20.36 6.15 11.12
N TYR A 505 -20.24 4.84 10.87
CA TYR A 505 -21.27 4.01 10.27
C TYR A 505 -21.94 3.16 11.35
N LYS A 506 -23.25 3.32 11.57
CA LYS A 506 -24.02 2.60 12.61
C LYS A 506 -23.41 2.66 14.03
N GLY A 507 -22.73 3.75 14.37
CA GLY A 507 -22.05 3.93 15.66
C GLY A 507 -20.64 3.35 15.75
N LYS A 508 -20.16 2.69 14.68
CA LYS A 508 -18.85 2.07 14.53
C LYS A 508 -17.93 2.94 13.67
N LEU A 509 -16.66 3.06 14.02
CA LEU A 509 -15.73 3.98 13.33
C LEU A 509 -15.02 3.27 12.16
N ILE A 510 -14.98 3.95 11.01
CA ILE A 510 -14.17 3.56 9.84
C ILE A 510 -13.11 4.63 9.62
N ALA A 511 -11.84 4.23 9.59
CA ALA A 511 -10.74 5.06 9.11
C ALA A 511 -10.27 4.53 7.75
N TYR A 512 -10.59 5.22 6.65
CA TYR A 512 -10.37 4.68 5.31
C TYR A 512 -8.90 4.60 4.87
N SER A 513 -8.03 5.38 5.51
CA SER A 513 -6.57 5.19 5.49
C SER A 513 -5.94 6.06 6.57
N LEU A 514 -5.00 5.49 7.33
CA LEU A 514 -4.15 6.23 8.27
C LEU A 514 -2.88 6.80 7.61
N GLY A 515 -2.69 6.59 6.30
CA GLY A 515 -1.52 7.05 5.54
C GLY A 515 -0.20 6.39 5.97
N ASN A 516 0.92 7.00 5.63
CA ASN A 516 2.25 6.55 6.09
C ASN A 516 2.50 6.98 7.53
N PHE A 517 2.89 6.06 8.43
CA PHE A 517 3.44 6.43 9.74
C PHE A 517 4.98 6.47 9.74
N MET A 518 5.63 5.63 8.94
CA MET A 518 7.08 5.61 8.80
C MET A 518 7.46 5.07 7.42
N GLY A 519 8.36 5.75 6.72
CA GLY A 519 8.70 5.42 5.33
C GLY A 519 10.20 5.49 5.04
N TYR A 520 11.05 5.10 6.00
CA TYR A 520 12.45 5.56 6.06
C TYR A 520 13.23 5.26 4.77
N ARG A 521 13.57 6.33 4.03
CA ARG A 521 14.21 6.35 2.70
C ARG A 521 13.55 5.42 1.66
N SER A 522 12.31 5.02 1.91
CA SER A 522 11.60 3.94 1.19
C SER A 522 10.33 4.43 0.51
N LEU A 523 9.60 5.36 1.12
CA LEU A 523 8.39 5.98 0.57
C LEU A 523 8.62 7.47 0.25
N SER A 524 7.74 8.05 -0.57
CA SER A 524 7.70 9.50 -0.78
C SER A 524 7.03 10.20 0.41
N THR A 525 7.44 11.42 0.72
CA THR A 525 6.86 12.28 1.76
C THR A 525 6.42 13.64 1.21
N VAL A 526 6.22 13.73 -0.10
CA VAL A 526 5.83 14.98 -0.80
C VAL A 526 4.32 15.14 -0.80
N GLY A 527 3.82 16.31 -0.37
CA GLY A 527 2.38 16.57 -0.24
C GLY A 527 1.75 15.72 0.85
N GLU A 528 0.55 15.20 0.58
CA GLU A 528 -0.23 14.41 1.54
C GLU A 528 0.40 13.04 1.87
N LEU A 529 1.38 12.58 1.07
CA LEU A 529 2.19 11.38 1.37
C LEU A 529 3.14 11.58 2.56
N GLY A 530 3.41 12.84 2.93
CA GLY A 530 4.11 13.20 4.16
C GLY A 530 3.18 13.43 5.36
N GLN A 531 1.87 13.56 5.15
CA GLN A 531 0.91 13.77 6.23
C GLN A 531 0.51 12.45 6.87
N SER A 532 0.29 12.47 8.18
CA SER A 532 0.09 11.27 9.00
C SER A 532 -0.72 11.58 10.27
N LEU A 533 -1.01 10.54 11.05
CA LEU A 533 -1.66 10.66 12.35
C LEU A 533 -1.37 9.45 13.25
N ILE A 534 -1.45 9.70 14.56
CA ILE A 534 -1.84 8.66 15.52
C ILE A 534 -3.33 8.87 15.77
N LEU A 535 -4.16 7.92 15.36
CA LEU A 535 -5.59 7.92 15.64
C LEU A 535 -5.82 7.28 17.01
N GLN A 536 -6.26 8.06 17.99
CA GLN A 536 -6.79 7.54 19.26
C GLN A 536 -8.31 7.36 19.14
N VAL A 537 -8.80 6.22 19.60
CA VAL A 537 -10.21 5.82 19.62
C VAL A 537 -10.55 5.35 21.03
N GLU A 538 -11.62 5.89 21.62
CA GLU A 538 -12.24 5.38 22.84
C GLU A 538 -13.48 4.56 22.45
N MET A 539 -13.62 3.37 23.02
CA MET A 539 -14.73 2.45 22.75
C MET A 539 -15.31 1.91 24.07
N ASN A 540 -16.61 1.61 24.07
CA ASN A 540 -17.26 0.90 25.18
C ASN A 540 -17.23 -0.63 24.98
N PRO A 541 -17.65 -1.44 25.97
CA PRO A 541 -17.70 -2.90 25.84
C PRO A 541 -18.65 -3.45 24.76
N ASP A 542 -19.68 -2.69 24.37
CA ASP A 542 -20.57 -3.01 23.24
C ASP A 542 -19.96 -2.65 21.87
N GLY A 543 -18.69 -2.21 21.84
CA GLY A 543 -17.93 -1.87 20.65
C GLY A 543 -18.32 -0.54 19.99
N ASP A 544 -19.14 0.29 20.63
CA ASP A 544 -19.48 1.60 20.07
C ASP A 544 -18.34 2.59 20.25
N PHE A 545 -18.09 3.38 19.21
CA PHE A 545 -17.24 4.57 19.29
C PHE A 545 -17.81 5.52 20.37
N ILE A 546 -16.97 6.02 21.27
CA ILE A 546 -17.36 7.01 22.29
C ILE A 546 -16.79 8.38 21.94
N SER A 547 -15.46 8.46 21.88
CA SER A 547 -14.70 9.65 21.52
C SER A 547 -13.45 9.25 20.72
N GLY A 548 -12.77 10.22 20.12
CA GLY A 548 -11.48 9.96 19.50
C GLY A 548 -10.64 11.22 19.38
N LYS A 549 -9.38 11.05 18.98
CA LYS A 549 -8.47 12.16 18.71
C LYS A 549 -7.51 11.82 17.58
N ILE A 550 -7.43 12.70 16.59
CA ILE A 550 -6.30 12.76 15.67
C ILE A 550 -5.17 13.50 16.40
N ILE A 551 -4.08 12.79 16.68
CA ILE A 551 -2.80 13.42 17.02
C ILE A 551 -2.05 13.62 15.69
N PRO A 552 -1.84 14.86 15.22
CA PRO A 552 -1.24 15.11 13.91
C PRO A 552 0.22 14.66 13.88
N VAL A 553 0.62 14.03 12.78
CA VAL A 553 2.00 13.63 12.53
C VAL A 553 2.39 14.06 11.12
N GLN A 554 3.61 14.51 10.94
CA GLN A 554 4.21 14.79 9.65
C GLN A 554 5.49 13.96 9.51
N LEU A 555 5.81 13.54 8.29
CA LEU A 555 7.06 12.87 7.95
C LEU A 555 8.10 13.89 7.50
N THR A 556 9.33 13.77 8.03
CA THR A 556 10.51 14.46 7.50
C THR A 556 10.79 14.00 6.06
N GLY A 557 11.62 14.74 5.31
CA GLY A 557 12.08 14.33 3.97
C GLY A 557 12.86 13.00 3.90
N GLN A 558 13.13 12.35 5.04
CA GLN A 558 13.66 10.98 5.11
C GLN A 558 12.61 9.91 5.44
N GLY A 559 11.36 10.28 5.77
CA GLY A 559 10.32 9.32 6.19
C GLY A 559 10.29 9.02 7.69
N ILE A 560 10.91 9.85 8.53
CA ILE A 560 10.83 9.77 10.01
C ILE A 560 9.66 10.64 10.49
N PRO A 561 8.73 10.12 11.33
CA PRO A 561 7.62 10.90 11.87
C PRO A 561 8.04 11.92 12.94
N PHE A 562 7.27 13.01 13.04
CA PHE A 562 7.29 13.97 14.14
C PHE A 562 5.87 14.56 14.32
N ILE A 563 5.57 15.17 15.48
CA ILE A 563 4.27 15.78 15.73
C ILE A 563 4.10 17.05 14.89
N ASP A 564 2.94 17.23 14.26
CA ASP A 564 2.64 18.42 13.47
C ASP A 564 1.79 19.43 14.25
N ASP A 565 2.44 20.45 14.79
CA ASP A 565 1.79 21.55 15.51
C ASP A 565 0.90 22.44 14.61
N ASN A 566 0.93 22.25 13.28
CA ASN A 566 0.05 22.95 12.33
C ASN A 566 -1.30 22.23 12.12
N PHE A 567 -1.49 21.03 12.67
CA PHE A 567 -2.71 20.23 12.55
C PHE A 567 -3.12 19.93 11.08
N SER A 568 -2.13 19.79 10.18
CA SER A 568 -2.34 19.66 8.72
C SER A 568 -3.25 18.49 8.36
N SER A 569 -3.00 17.31 8.95
CA SER A 569 -3.81 16.11 8.71
C SER A 569 -5.22 16.20 9.29
N VAL A 570 -5.46 17.01 10.33
CA VAL A 570 -6.81 17.33 10.84
C VAL A 570 -7.56 18.20 9.82
N GLY A 571 -6.89 19.21 9.25
CA GLY A 571 -7.46 20.03 8.18
C GLY A 571 -7.81 19.21 6.93
N LEU A 572 -6.88 18.35 6.49
CA LEU A 572 -7.08 17.43 5.37
C LEU A 572 -8.28 16.49 5.63
N ILE A 573 -8.27 15.76 6.74
CA ILE A 573 -9.31 14.77 7.06
C ILE A 573 -10.68 15.44 7.20
N ARG A 574 -10.79 16.63 7.81
CA ARG A 574 -12.05 17.40 7.84
C ARG A 574 -12.56 17.77 6.45
N SER A 575 -11.67 18.15 5.54
CA SER A 575 -12.01 18.46 4.15
C SER A 575 -12.49 17.22 3.39
N LEU A 576 -11.81 16.07 3.57
CA LEU A 576 -12.20 14.80 2.97
C LEU A 576 -13.55 14.29 3.53
N ILE A 577 -13.77 14.35 4.85
CA ILE A 577 -15.04 13.98 5.48
C ILE A 577 -16.21 14.80 4.91
N LYS A 578 -16.05 16.13 4.80
CA LYS A 578 -17.07 17.01 4.20
C LYS A 578 -17.40 16.62 2.75
N SER A 579 -16.47 16.01 2.03
CA SER A 579 -16.53 15.82 0.58
C SER A 579 -16.83 14.38 0.15
N ASP A 580 -16.53 13.37 0.98
CA ASP A 580 -16.86 11.95 0.76
C ASP A 580 -18.07 11.50 1.59
N PHE A 581 -18.15 11.95 2.85
CA PHE A 581 -19.15 11.51 3.82
C PHE A 581 -19.86 12.69 4.50
N PRO A 582 -20.45 13.65 3.76
CA PRO A 582 -21.06 14.86 4.32
C PRO A 582 -22.12 14.58 5.40
N ASN A 583 -22.84 13.45 5.25
CA ASN A 583 -23.91 13.02 6.15
C ASN A 583 -23.40 12.28 7.40
N THR A 584 -22.09 12.03 7.55
CA THR A 584 -21.59 11.25 8.69
C THR A 584 -21.79 12.01 10.02
N PRO A 585 -22.25 11.35 11.10
CA PRO A 585 -22.44 11.99 12.40
C PRO A 585 -21.13 12.26 13.18
N LEU A 586 -20.00 12.47 12.48
CA LEU A 586 -18.74 12.94 13.08
C LEU A 586 -18.59 14.46 12.96
N LYS A 587 -18.01 15.05 14.01
CA LYS A 587 -17.39 16.38 14.01
C LYS A 587 -15.94 16.22 14.48
N ILE A 588 -15.01 16.96 13.86
CA ILE A 588 -13.63 17.08 14.35
C ILE A 588 -13.35 18.56 14.65
N ASP A 589 -12.85 18.87 15.84
CA ASP A 589 -12.45 20.23 16.22
C ASP A 589 -11.09 20.61 15.60
N ASP A 590 -10.69 21.89 15.73
CA ASP A 590 -9.44 22.40 15.16
C ASP A 590 -8.18 21.83 15.85
N ARG A 591 -8.33 21.07 16.94
CA ARG A 591 -7.27 20.38 17.71
C ARG A 591 -7.32 18.86 17.56
N GLY A 592 -8.08 18.38 16.57
CA GLY A 592 -8.19 16.96 16.21
C GLY A 592 -9.14 16.13 17.07
N GLN A 593 -9.91 16.72 18.00
CA GLN A 593 -10.86 15.98 18.83
C GLN A 593 -12.06 15.52 17.99
N ILE A 594 -12.29 14.21 17.94
CA ILE A 594 -13.35 13.56 17.18
C ILE A 594 -14.54 13.30 18.13
N LEU A 595 -15.71 13.85 17.77
CA LEU A 595 -16.94 13.78 18.55
C LEU A 595 -18.10 13.30 17.66
N LYS A 596 -19.10 12.68 18.28
CA LYS A 596 -20.43 12.52 17.66
C LYS A 596 -21.12 13.88 17.55
N LYS A 597 -21.91 14.08 16.49
CA LYS A 597 -22.85 15.20 16.32
C LYS A 597 -24.12 15.00 17.15
#